data_AF-A0A8T3P514-F1
#
_entry.id   AF-A0A8T3P514-F1
#
_cell.length_a   1.000
_cell.length_b   1.000
_cell.length_c   1.000
_cell.angle_alpha   90.00
_cell.angle_beta   90.00
_cell.angle_gamma   90.00
#
_symmetry.space_group_name_H-M   'P 1'
#
loop_
_entity.id
_entity.type
_entity.pdbx_description
1 polymer ?
#
loop_
_entity_poly.entity_id
_entity_poly.type
_entity_poly.pdbx_seq_one_letter_code
_entity_poly.pdbx_strand_id
1 'polypeptide(L)'
;VIESPANLNFSRSILFGYAIPFTHTGVRASMETAGGAKFTVGVNNGWDVLKESAAVAADGDVADEKTFELGALFSPTDFINVSAAAYTGNEPGAVVGRRDLVDVVVAYLFSDSLTFVVNGDWAQQEDAVAPGSDAEWKGIAGYANYQLTEQWRAVLRGEWFDDEDGFRTGVIQEWTEVTATLAYLPVDSVEIRGELRQDWSDEDSFVDTDGSVDDSQYSLGLEAIYKF
;
A
#
# COMPACT_ATOMS: atom_id res chain seq x y z
N VAL A 1 -2.81 0.28 14.14
CA VAL A 1 -2.51 -1.16 14.02
C VAL A 1 -2.92 -1.58 12.63
N ILE A 2 -2.07 -2.31 11.90
CA ILE A 2 -2.39 -2.85 10.58
C ILE A 2 -2.99 -4.24 10.82
N GLU A 3 -4.31 -4.33 10.88
CA GLU A 3 -5.00 -5.52 11.36
C GLU A 3 -5.17 -6.58 10.25
N SER A 4 -4.78 -7.83 10.52
CA SER A 4 -5.03 -8.98 9.61
C SER A 4 -6.51 -9.17 9.25
N PRO A 5 -7.47 -9.07 10.21
CA PRO A 5 -8.91 -9.18 9.90
C PRO A 5 -9.43 -8.18 8.87
N ALA A 6 -8.79 -7.02 8.73
CA ALA A 6 -9.16 -5.99 7.77
C ALA A 6 -8.51 -6.17 6.39
N ASN A 7 -7.55 -7.11 6.27
CA ASN A 7 -7.00 -7.51 4.97
C ASN A 7 -7.88 -8.61 4.35
N LEU A 8 -8.13 -8.55 3.05
CA LEU A 8 -8.83 -9.62 2.33
C LEU A 8 -7.95 -10.84 2.12
N ASN A 9 -6.64 -10.59 2.00
CA ASN A 9 -5.57 -11.54 1.68
C ASN A 9 -4.77 -11.92 2.92
N PHE A 10 -4.02 -13.03 2.84
CA PHE A 10 -2.99 -13.36 3.82
C PHE A 10 -1.82 -12.37 3.70
N SER A 11 -1.23 -12.26 2.51
CA SER A 11 -0.14 -11.31 2.26
C SER A 11 -0.66 -9.89 2.09
N ARG A 12 0.23 -8.92 2.30
CA ARG A 12 -0.01 -7.52 1.96
C ARG A 12 0.31 -7.28 0.49
N SER A 13 -0.25 -6.20 -0.03
CA SER A 13 -0.04 -5.76 -1.41
C SER A 13 1.35 -5.17 -1.59
N ILE A 14 1.88 -5.19 -2.82
CA ILE A 14 3.14 -4.49 -3.15
C ILE A 14 2.98 -3.01 -2.86
N LEU A 15 1.91 -2.39 -3.36
CA LEU A 15 1.61 -0.97 -3.16
C LEU A 15 1.54 -0.62 -1.67
N PHE A 16 0.89 -1.47 -0.87
CA PHE A 16 0.88 -1.30 0.59
C PHE A 16 2.29 -1.34 1.19
N GLY A 17 3.16 -2.23 0.70
CA GLY A 17 4.51 -2.43 1.20
C GLY A 17 5.51 -1.33 0.81
N TYR A 18 5.36 -0.80 -0.42
CA TYR A 18 6.41 -0.01 -1.06
C TYR A 18 5.94 1.37 -1.53
N ALA A 19 4.66 1.59 -1.82
CA ALA A 19 4.20 2.84 -2.43
C ALA A 19 3.84 3.95 -1.43
N ILE A 20 3.45 3.60 -0.19
CA ILE A 20 2.82 4.51 0.79
C ILE A 20 3.47 4.47 2.19
N PRO A 21 3.27 5.48 3.05
CA PRO A 21 3.68 5.45 4.46
C PRO A 21 2.73 4.64 5.35
N PHE A 22 3.25 4.02 6.41
CA PHE A 22 2.44 3.20 7.35
C PHE A 22 1.97 3.97 8.59
N THR A 23 2.81 4.88 9.06
CA THR A 23 2.67 5.55 10.35
C THR A 23 2.93 7.04 10.22
N HIS A 24 2.17 7.80 10.99
CA HIS A 24 2.24 9.25 11.01
C HIS A 24 2.30 9.72 12.45
N THR A 25 3.28 10.57 12.76
CA THR A 25 3.37 11.26 14.04
C THR A 25 3.06 12.72 13.82
N GLY A 26 1.92 13.19 14.32
CA GLY A 26 1.46 14.55 14.04
C GLY A 26 0.05 14.82 14.52
N VAL A 27 -0.58 15.82 13.91
CA VAL A 27 -1.96 16.20 14.18
C VAL A 27 -2.77 16.10 12.89
N ARG A 28 -3.94 15.49 12.99
CA ARG A 28 -4.90 15.32 11.91
C ARG A 28 -6.26 15.83 12.35
N ALA A 29 -6.93 16.56 11.47
CA ALA A 29 -8.33 16.93 11.61
C ALA A 29 -9.13 16.31 10.47
N SER A 30 -10.33 15.82 10.77
CA SER A 30 -11.27 15.34 9.77
C SER A 30 -12.61 16.02 9.95
N MET A 31 -13.28 16.32 8.84
CA MET A 31 -14.66 16.79 8.82
C MET A 31 -15.50 15.85 7.95
N GLU A 32 -16.71 15.56 8.37
CA GLU A 32 -17.71 14.88 7.57
C GLU A 32 -18.79 15.89 7.17
N THR A 33 -19.10 15.94 5.88
CA THR A 33 -20.15 16.81 5.35
C THR A 33 -21.52 16.19 5.58
N ALA A 34 -22.58 17.00 5.49
CA ALA A 34 -23.95 16.49 5.57
C ALA A 34 -24.29 15.46 4.47
N GLY A 35 -23.52 15.42 3.37
CA GLY A 35 -23.66 14.44 2.28
C GLY A 35 -22.83 13.17 2.46
N GLY A 36 -22.20 12.95 3.62
CA GLY A 36 -21.41 11.74 3.91
C GLY A 36 -19.98 11.73 3.36
N ALA A 37 -19.58 12.77 2.60
CA ALA A 37 -18.18 12.92 2.20
C ALA A 37 -17.34 13.37 3.41
N LYS A 38 -16.23 12.67 3.67
CA LYS A 38 -15.26 12.97 4.70
C LYS A 38 -13.99 13.56 4.08
N PHE A 39 -13.51 14.66 4.64
CA PHE A 39 -12.26 15.29 4.28
C PHE A 39 -11.31 15.26 5.47
N THR A 40 -10.03 15.06 5.19
CA THR A 40 -8.96 14.98 6.19
C THR A 40 -7.86 15.94 5.80
N VAL A 41 -7.33 16.67 6.77
CA VAL A 41 -6.12 17.46 6.63
C VAL A 41 -5.20 17.13 7.81
N GLY A 42 -3.89 17.11 7.55
CA GLY A 42 -2.92 16.77 8.58
C GLY A 42 -1.58 17.46 8.37
N VAL A 43 -0.84 17.54 9.47
CA VAL A 43 0.57 17.94 9.49
C VAL A 43 1.29 16.93 10.37
N ASN A 44 2.32 16.29 9.83
CA ASN A 44 3.04 15.23 10.50
C ASN A 44 4.56 15.34 10.26
N ASN A 45 5.32 14.51 10.97
CA ASN A 45 6.77 14.53 10.99
C ASN A 45 7.45 13.90 9.76
N GLY A 46 6.68 13.41 8.79
CA GLY A 46 7.19 12.67 7.64
C GLY A 46 6.73 11.22 7.57
N TRP A 47 7.15 10.52 6.52
CA TRP A 47 6.81 9.13 6.24
C TRP A 47 7.46 8.19 7.26
N ASP A 48 6.65 7.60 8.12
CA ASP A 48 7.12 6.67 9.15
C ASP A 48 8.10 7.28 10.16
N VAL A 49 8.08 8.62 10.28
CA VAL A 49 8.96 9.37 11.17
C VAL A 49 8.30 9.58 12.53
N LEU A 50 8.80 8.89 13.55
CA LEU A 50 8.37 9.10 14.95
C LEU A 50 8.96 10.38 15.55
N LYS A 51 10.22 10.67 15.24
CA LYS A 51 10.97 11.84 15.69
C LYS A 51 11.80 12.34 14.52
N GLU A 52 11.71 13.62 14.22
CA GLU A 52 12.37 14.24 13.07
C GLU A 52 13.88 14.03 13.09
N SER A 53 14.49 14.00 14.27
CA SER A 53 15.93 13.71 14.44
C SER A 53 16.37 12.33 13.91
N ALA A 54 15.43 11.44 13.57
CA ALA A 54 15.70 10.14 12.96
C ALA A 54 15.61 10.15 11.43
N ALA A 55 15.10 11.23 10.82
CA ALA A 55 14.96 11.40 9.38
C ALA A 55 16.23 12.01 8.78
N VAL A 56 17.34 11.26 8.85
CA VAL A 56 18.66 11.73 8.41
C VAL A 56 18.94 11.26 6.99
N ALA A 57 19.25 12.19 6.09
CA ALA A 57 19.68 11.90 4.72
C ALA A 57 21.13 11.37 4.69
N ALA A 58 21.56 10.84 3.54
CA ALA A 58 22.88 10.21 3.42
C ALA A 58 24.05 11.18 3.62
N ASP A 59 23.86 12.48 3.36
CA ASP A 59 24.84 13.55 3.60
C ASP A 59 24.91 14.01 5.07
N GLY A 60 23.99 13.54 5.92
CA GLY A 60 23.93 13.83 7.34
C GLY A 60 22.94 14.94 7.72
N ASP A 61 22.26 15.56 6.75
CA ASP A 61 21.22 16.55 7.03
C ASP A 61 19.94 15.88 7.53
N VAL A 62 19.16 16.62 8.33
CA VAL A 62 17.93 16.11 8.94
C VAL A 62 16.73 16.73 8.23
N ALA A 63 15.83 15.91 7.72
CA ALA A 63 14.54 16.34 7.21
C ALA A 63 13.60 16.67 8.39
N ASP A 64 13.72 17.87 8.95
CA ASP A 64 12.97 18.32 10.14
C ASP A 64 11.71 19.15 9.83
N GLU A 65 11.49 19.43 8.55
CA GLU A 65 10.26 20.02 8.04
C GLU A 65 9.07 19.10 8.26
N LYS A 66 7.87 19.63 8.00
CA LYS A 66 6.62 18.90 8.21
C LYS A 66 6.04 18.44 6.89
N THR A 67 5.50 17.23 6.90
CA THR A 67 4.74 16.66 5.80
C THR A 67 3.27 17.01 5.98
N PHE A 68 2.69 17.59 4.93
CA PHE A 68 1.27 17.88 4.86
C PHE A 68 0.51 16.69 4.32
N GLU A 69 -0.69 16.47 4.84
CA GLU A 69 -1.61 15.43 4.43
C GLU A 69 -2.93 16.06 3.99
N LEU A 70 -3.45 15.60 2.85
CA LEU A 70 -4.81 15.83 2.41
C LEU A 70 -5.47 14.49 2.12
N GLY A 71 -6.72 14.30 2.54
CA GLY A 71 -7.47 13.09 2.25
C GLY A 71 -8.94 13.36 2.00
N ALA A 72 -9.57 12.52 1.19
CA ALA A 72 -11.01 12.52 0.94
C ALA A 72 -11.53 11.08 0.91
N LEU A 73 -12.72 10.88 1.46
CA LEU A 73 -13.49 9.64 1.37
C LEU A 73 -14.93 10.02 1.03
N PHE A 74 -15.47 9.47 -0.04
CA PHE A 74 -16.84 9.76 -0.46
C PHE A 74 -17.42 8.63 -1.31
N SER A 75 -18.75 8.57 -1.36
CA SER A 75 -19.49 7.57 -2.12
C SER A 75 -20.34 8.28 -3.17
N PRO A 76 -19.91 8.36 -4.44
CA PRO A 76 -20.68 9.00 -5.51
C PRO A 76 -22.04 8.35 -5.74
N THR A 77 -22.14 7.05 -5.46
CA THR A 77 -23.36 6.24 -5.52
C THR A 77 -23.32 5.20 -4.40
N ASP A 78 -24.42 4.49 -4.17
CA ASP A 78 -24.48 3.41 -3.16
C ASP A 78 -23.55 2.23 -3.48
N PHE A 79 -23.06 2.13 -4.72
CA PHE A 79 -22.23 1.02 -5.20
C PHE A 79 -20.77 1.40 -5.37
N ILE A 80 -20.40 2.67 -5.24
CA ILE A 80 -19.03 3.14 -5.47
C ILE A 80 -18.56 3.89 -4.23
N ASN A 81 -17.42 3.47 -3.69
CA ASN A 81 -16.68 4.18 -2.65
C ASN A 81 -15.33 4.60 -3.20
N VAL A 82 -14.94 5.85 -2.93
CA VAL A 82 -13.66 6.42 -3.35
C VAL A 82 -12.95 6.95 -2.13
N SER A 83 -11.71 6.54 -1.91
CA SER A 83 -10.76 7.23 -1.04
C SER A 83 -9.59 7.75 -1.85
N ALA A 84 -9.13 8.94 -1.50
CA ALA A 84 -7.90 9.49 -2.03
C ALA A 84 -7.10 10.14 -0.89
N ALA A 85 -5.79 10.01 -0.94
CA ALA A 85 -4.87 10.67 -0.04
C ALA A 85 -3.71 11.28 -0.83
N ALA A 86 -3.20 12.40 -0.34
CA ALA A 86 -2.03 13.05 -0.87
C ALA A 86 -1.13 13.52 0.26
N TYR A 87 0.18 13.35 0.06
CA TYR A 87 1.20 13.76 1.01
C TYR A 87 2.27 14.58 0.30
N THR A 88 2.79 15.61 0.96
CA THR A 88 3.90 16.42 0.45
C THR A 88 4.74 16.95 1.60
N GLY A 89 6.05 16.77 1.53
CA GLY A 89 6.98 17.27 2.54
C GLY A 89 8.41 16.79 2.26
N ASN A 90 9.38 17.38 2.95
CA ASN A 90 10.77 16.98 2.80
C ASN A 90 11.04 15.67 3.55
N GLU A 91 11.72 14.75 2.88
CA GLU A 91 12.04 13.41 3.37
C GLU A 91 13.54 13.13 3.13
N PRO A 92 14.14 12.20 3.90
CA PRO A 92 15.52 11.82 3.70
C PRO A 92 15.71 11.03 2.39
N GLY A 93 16.74 11.41 1.63
CA GLY A 93 17.25 10.71 0.45
C GLY A 93 18.78 10.69 0.45
N ALA A 94 19.40 10.85 -0.71
CA ALA A 94 20.83 11.11 -0.80
C ALA A 94 21.18 12.46 -0.15
N VAL A 95 20.33 13.46 -0.38
CA VAL A 95 20.19 14.66 0.46
C VAL A 95 18.71 14.83 0.83
N VAL A 96 18.39 15.82 1.66
CA VAL A 96 16.99 16.13 1.98
C VAL A 96 16.30 16.70 0.74
N GLY A 97 15.18 16.10 0.35
CA GLY A 97 14.39 16.53 -0.82
C GLY A 97 12.90 16.29 -0.61
N ARG A 98 12.07 16.95 -1.40
CA ARG A 98 10.61 16.83 -1.29
C ARG A 98 10.14 15.48 -1.82
N ARG A 99 9.28 14.80 -1.05
CA ARG A 99 8.52 13.64 -1.48
C ARG A 99 7.04 14.01 -1.62
N ASP A 100 6.46 13.68 -2.77
CA ASP A 100 5.05 13.83 -3.06
C ASP A 100 4.42 12.44 -3.29
N LEU A 101 3.18 12.24 -2.83
CA LEU A 101 2.40 11.01 -3.08
C LEU A 101 0.95 11.36 -3.37
N VAL A 102 0.36 10.58 -4.27
CA VAL A 102 -1.08 10.46 -4.47
C VAL A 102 -1.45 8.99 -4.43
N ASP A 103 -2.35 8.64 -3.51
CA ASP A 103 -2.98 7.33 -3.37
C ASP A 103 -4.47 7.49 -3.70
N VAL A 104 -5.01 6.62 -4.54
CA VAL A 104 -6.44 6.54 -4.84
C VAL A 104 -6.90 5.09 -4.77
N VAL A 105 -7.98 4.84 -4.02
CA VAL A 105 -8.66 3.55 -3.94
C VAL A 105 -10.13 3.74 -4.34
N VAL A 106 -10.59 2.90 -5.25
CA VAL A 106 -12.00 2.84 -5.68
C VAL A 106 -12.52 1.43 -5.42
N ALA A 107 -13.57 1.31 -4.62
CA ALA A 107 -14.30 0.08 -4.41
C ALA A 107 -15.66 0.13 -5.11
N TYR A 108 -15.95 -0.89 -5.92
CA TYR A 108 -17.19 -1.06 -6.65
C TYR A 108 -17.93 -2.32 -6.17
N LEU A 109 -19.09 -2.12 -5.55
CA LEU A 109 -19.99 -3.17 -5.09
C LEU A 109 -20.86 -3.63 -6.27
N PHE A 110 -20.38 -4.64 -7.00
CA PHE A 110 -21.08 -5.16 -8.17
C PHE A 110 -22.37 -5.91 -7.79
N SER A 111 -22.37 -6.61 -6.66
CA SER A 111 -23.53 -7.29 -6.08
C SER A 111 -23.30 -7.55 -4.59
N ASP A 112 -24.30 -8.08 -3.88
CA ASP A 112 -24.20 -8.46 -2.47
C ASP A 112 -23.06 -9.46 -2.17
N SER A 113 -22.61 -10.21 -3.18
CA SER A 113 -21.56 -11.21 -3.03
C SER A 113 -20.25 -10.84 -3.73
N LEU A 114 -20.22 -9.82 -4.59
CA LEU A 114 -19.04 -9.51 -5.42
C LEU A 114 -18.66 -8.04 -5.31
N THR A 115 -17.42 -7.78 -4.89
CA THR A 115 -16.83 -6.44 -4.83
C THR A 115 -15.52 -6.41 -5.62
N PHE A 116 -15.34 -5.36 -6.41
CA PHE A 116 -14.07 -5.04 -7.04
C PHE A 116 -13.40 -3.87 -6.33
N VAL A 117 -12.08 -3.90 -6.20
CA VAL A 117 -11.30 -2.77 -5.70
C VAL A 117 -10.17 -2.48 -6.67
N VAL A 118 -9.94 -1.21 -6.98
CA VAL A 118 -8.76 -0.76 -7.70
C VAL A 118 -8.05 0.25 -6.82
N ASN A 119 -6.75 0.10 -6.66
CA ASN A 119 -5.87 1.02 -5.96
C ASN A 119 -4.77 1.47 -6.93
N GLY A 120 -4.48 2.76 -6.97
CA GLY A 120 -3.40 3.31 -7.76
C GLY A 120 -2.60 4.31 -6.92
N ASP A 121 -1.29 4.20 -7.02
CA ASP A 121 -0.33 5.03 -6.31
C ASP A 121 0.64 5.65 -7.31
N TRP A 122 0.99 6.91 -7.07
CA TRP A 122 2.10 7.58 -7.74
C TRP A 122 2.82 8.44 -6.72
N ALA A 123 4.14 8.37 -6.71
CA ALA A 123 4.96 9.20 -5.86
C ALA A 123 6.31 9.49 -6.51
N GLN A 124 6.88 10.61 -6.09
CA GLN A 124 8.21 11.04 -6.50
C GLN A 124 8.98 11.54 -5.28
N GLN A 125 10.30 11.48 -5.35
CA GLN A 125 11.19 12.10 -4.39
C GLN A 125 12.31 12.85 -5.08
N GLU A 126 12.43 14.14 -4.79
CA GLU A 126 13.58 14.95 -5.18
C GLU A 126 14.84 14.48 -4.44
N ASP A 127 15.99 14.50 -5.10
CA ASP A 127 17.30 14.21 -4.49
C ASP A 127 17.40 12.81 -3.81
N ALA A 128 16.64 11.84 -4.32
CA ALA A 128 16.50 10.51 -3.75
C ALA A 128 17.77 9.66 -3.85
N VAL A 129 18.33 9.52 -5.05
CA VAL A 129 19.43 8.59 -5.35
C VAL A 129 20.79 9.27 -5.26
N ALA A 130 20.85 10.54 -5.68
CA ALA A 130 22.01 11.41 -5.61
C ALA A 130 21.54 12.87 -5.62
N PRO A 131 22.39 13.86 -5.24
CA PRO A 131 22.05 15.27 -5.41
C PRO A 131 21.69 15.60 -6.87
N GLY A 132 20.49 16.11 -7.09
CA GLY A 132 19.89 16.41 -8.40
C GLY A 132 19.37 15.19 -9.16
N SER A 133 19.29 14.02 -8.51
CA SER A 133 18.75 12.78 -9.07
C SER A 133 17.51 12.36 -8.29
N ASP A 134 16.36 12.58 -8.90
CA ASP A 134 15.06 12.27 -8.34
C ASP A 134 14.78 10.76 -8.45
N ALA A 135 13.74 10.30 -7.75
CA ALA A 135 13.18 8.97 -7.93
C ALA A 135 11.67 9.03 -8.16
N GLU A 136 11.14 8.23 -9.09
CA GLU A 136 9.69 8.01 -9.26
C GLU A 136 9.33 6.55 -8.96
N TRP A 137 8.16 6.34 -8.34
CA TRP A 137 7.53 5.02 -8.29
C TRP A 137 6.02 5.12 -8.42
N LYS A 138 5.42 4.10 -9.00
CA LYS A 138 3.97 4.03 -9.22
C LYS A 138 3.49 2.59 -9.24
N GLY A 139 2.20 2.40 -9.02
CA GLY A 139 1.62 1.08 -9.09
C GLY A 139 0.12 1.09 -9.25
N ILE A 140 -0.41 -0.07 -9.63
CA ILE A 140 -1.83 -0.35 -9.67
C ILE A 140 -2.10 -1.74 -9.14
N ALA A 141 -3.11 -1.85 -8.27
CA ALA A 141 -3.61 -3.11 -7.73
C ALA A 141 -5.10 -3.26 -8.04
N GLY A 142 -5.49 -4.45 -8.46
CA GLY A 142 -6.87 -4.85 -8.71
C GLY A 142 -7.26 -6.04 -7.85
N TYR A 143 -8.44 -5.98 -7.23
CA TYR A 143 -8.98 -7.03 -6.37
C TYR A 143 -10.37 -7.44 -6.84
N ALA A 144 -10.65 -8.73 -6.81
CA ALA A 144 -11.99 -9.29 -6.93
C ALA A 144 -12.29 -10.14 -5.68
N ASN A 145 -13.21 -9.67 -4.85
CA ASN A 145 -13.63 -10.34 -3.63
C ASN A 145 -15.02 -10.94 -3.82
N TYR A 146 -15.13 -12.27 -3.70
CA TYR A 146 -16.37 -13.00 -3.93
C TYR A 146 -16.76 -13.88 -2.72
N GLN A 147 -17.94 -13.59 -2.15
CA GLN A 147 -18.57 -14.43 -1.14
C GLN A 147 -19.27 -15.62 -1.81
N LEU A 148 -18.64 -16.79 -1.79
CA LEU A 148 -19.14 -18.02 -2.44
C LEU A 148 -20.37 -18.58 -1.72
N THR A 149 -20.35 -18.58 -0.39
CA THR A 149 -21.44 -19.01 0.52
C THR A 149 -21.30 -18.22 1.81
N GLU A 150 -22.22 -18.36 2.78
CA GLU A 150 -22.07 -17.72 4.11
C GLU A 150 -20.75 -18.03 4.82
N GLN A 151 -20.14 -19.20 4.56
CA GLN A 151 -18.90 -19.64 5.22
C GLN A 151 -17.65 -19.58 4.33
N TRP A 152 -17.76 -19.23 3.05
CA TRP A 152 -16.63 -19.30 2.12
C TRP A 152 -16.49 -18.02 1.30
N ARG A 153 -15.27 -17.48 1.27
CA ARG A 153 -14.89 -16.29 0.50
C ARG A 153 -13.65 -16.57 -0.34
N ALA A 154 -13.64 -16.13 -1.58
CA ALA A 154 -12.48 -16.18 -2.45
C ALA A 154 -12.05 -14.76 -2.84
N VAL A 155 -10.75 -14.53 -2.93
CA VAL A 155 -10.16 -13.26 -3.33
C VAL A 155 -9.12 -13.51 -4.40
N LEU A 156 -9.20 -12.76 -5.50
CA LEU A 156 -8.13 -12.67 -6.48
C LEU A 156 -7.55 -11.26 -6.41
N ARG A 157 -6.22 -11.16 -6.38
CA ARG A 157 -5.50 -9.88 -6.47
C ARG A 157 -4.48 -9.96 -7.61
N GLY A 158 -4.36 -8.88 -8.37
CA GLY A 158 -3.27 -8.69 -9.32
C GLY A 158 -2.69 -7.30 -9.14
N GLU A 159 -1.38 -7.17 -9.17
CA GLU A 159 -0.66 -5.91 -8.97
C GLU A 159 0.45 -5.74 -10.00
N TRP A 160 0.70 -4.50 -10.35
CA TRP A 160 1.90 -4.07 -11.08
C TRP A 160 2.46 -2.85 -10.35
N PHE A 161 3.77 -2.84 -10.16
CA PHE A 161 4.50 -1.79 -9.47
C PHE A 161 5.79 -1.50 -10.23
N ASP A 162 6.13 -0.24 -10.38
CA ASP A 162 7.28 0.25 -11.13
C ASP A 162 8.06 1.20 -10.23
N ASP A 163 9.31 0.80 -9.96
CA ASP A 163 10.28 1.54 -9.17
C ASP A 163 11.41 1.98 -10.10
N GLU A 164 11.15 3.03 -10.88
CA GLU A 164 11.94 3.46 -12.05
C GLU A 164 13.42 3.72 -11.70
N ASP A 165 13.67 4.09 -10.45
CA ASP A 165 15.00 4.44 -9.93
C ASP A 165 15.49 3.50 -8.81
N GLY A 166 14.73 2.43 -8.53
CA GLY A 166 15.07 1.43 -7.52
C GLY A 166 15.09 1.96 -6.08
N PHE A 167 14.49 3.12 -5.83
CA PHE A 167 14.54 3.80 -4.55
C PHE A 167 13.70 3.11 -3.47
N ARG A 168 12.63 2.42 -3.87
CA ARG A 168 11.70 1.76 -2.94
C ARG A 168 12.09 0.33 -2.64
N THR A 169 12.54 -0.40 -3.64
CA THR A 169 12.81 -1.83 -3.60
C THR A 169 14.31 -2.14 -3.52
N GLY A 170 15.17 -1.19 -3.86
CA GLY A 170 16.62 -1.36 -3.96
C GLY A 170 17.10 -1.90 -5.31
N VAL A 171 16.17 -2.15 -6.25
CA VAL A 171 16.43 -2.63 -7.61
C VAL A 171 15.55 -1.82 -8.56
N ILE A 172 16.10 -1.34 -9.68
CA ILE A 172 15.30 -0.71 -10.74
C ILE A 172 14.50 -1.82 -11.41
N GLN A 173 13.17 -1.87 -11.22
CA GLN A 173 12.36 -2.98 -11.70
C GLN A 173 10.87 -2.65 -11.86
N GLU A 174 10.22 -3.39 -12.76
CA GLU A 174 8.78 -3.62 -12.82
C GLU A 174 8.42 -4.94 -12.11
N TRP A 175 7.69 -4.86 -11.00
CA TRP A 175 7.23 -6.00 -10.22
C TRP A 175 5.73 -6.25 -10.44
N THR A 176 5.40 -7.43 -10.97
CA THR A 176 4.03 -7.94 -11.09
C THR A 176 3.75 -9.06 -10.09
N GLU A 177 2.56 -9.06 -9.50
CA GLU A 177 2.13 -10.09 -8.55
C GLU A 177 0.70 -10.54 -8.83
N VAL A 178 0.42 -11.83 -8.64
CA VAL A 178 -0.93 -12.37 -8.55
C VAL A 178 -1.10 -13.22 -7.29
N THR A 179 -2.21 -13.04 -6.58
CA THR A 179 -2.62 -13.93 -5.48
C THR A 179 -4.01 -14.50 -5.67
N ALA A 180 -4.18 -15.72 -5.19
CA ALA A 180 -5.46 -16.39 -5.04
C ALA A 180 -5.64 -16.86 -3.59
N THR A 181 -6.62 -16.27 -2.90
CA THR A 181 -6.92 -16.54 -1.49
C THR A 181 -8.26 -17.24 -1.37
N LEU A 182 -8.32 -18.29 -0.55
CA LEU A 182 -9.56 -18.93 -0.13
C LEU A 182 -9.68 -18.88 1.39
N ALA A 183 -10.77 -18.31 1.87
CA ALA A 183 -11.08 -18.17 3.29
C ALA A 183 -12.31 -18.99 3.67
N TYR A 184 -12.21 -19.68 4.81
CA TYR A 184 -13.27 -20.40 5.49
C TYR A 184 -13.61 -19.68 6.80
N LEU A 185 -14.88 -19.32 6.95
CA LEU A 185 -15.44 -18.63 8.10
C LEU A 185 -16.48 -19.55 8.76
N PRO A 186 -16.06 -20.53 9.57
CA PRO A 186 -17.00 -21.47 10.21
C PRO A 186 -17.99 -20.77 11.15
N VAL A 187 -17.56 -19.67 11.74
CA VAL A 187 -18.34 -18.76 12.61
C VAL A 187 -17.77 -17.35 12.46
N ASP A 188 -18.55 -16.31 12.77
CA ASP A 188 -18.15 -14.91 12.59
C ASP A 188 -16.84 -14.52 13.29
N SER A 189 -16.52 -15.17 14.41
CA SER A 189 -15.32 -14.92 15.20
C SER A 189 -14.07 -15.65 14.71
N VAL A 190 -14.17 -16.52 13.70
CA VAL A 190 -13.06 -17.34 13.22
C VAL A 190 -12.93 -17.22 11.70
N GLU A 191 -11.72 -16.97 11.23
CA GLU A 191 -11.39 -17.03 9.80
C GLU A 191 -10.12 -17.85 9.61
N ILE A 192 -10.18 -18.84 8.74
CA ILE A 192 -9.02 -19.63 8.32
C ILE A 192 -8.83 -19.37 6.83
N ARG A 193 -7.66 -18.93 6.41
CA ARG A 193 -7.41 -18.63 5.00
C ARG A 193 -6.09 -19.20 4.52
N GLY A 194 -6.10 -19.62 3.26
CA GLY A 194 -4.91 -19.98 2.52
C GLY A 194 -4.75 -19.11 1.29
N GLU A 195 -3.50 -18.86 0.92
CA GLU A 195 -3.17 -18.01 -0.21
C GLU A 195 -2.02 -18.59 -1.02
N LEU A 196 -2.19 -18.62 -2.33
CA LEU A 196 -1.12 -18.83 -3.30
C LEU A 196 -0.74 -17.47 -3.85
N ARG A 197 0.56 -17.23 -3.98
CA ARG A 197 1.10 -15.98 -4.52
C ARG A 197 2.23 -16.30 -5.48
N GLN A 198 2.23 -15.60 -6.59
CA GLN A 198 3.30 -15.64 -7.58
C GLN A 198 3.71 -14.21 -7.92
N ASP A 199 5.02 -13.99 -7.86
CA ASP A 199 5.69 -12.74 -8.14
C ASP A 199 6.58 -12.90 -9.36
N TRP A 200 6.69 -11.82 -10.14
CA TRP A 200 7.59 -11.67 -11.27
C TRP A 200 8.20 -10.29 -11.27
N SER A 201 9.47 -10.20 -11.64
CA SER A 201 10.21 -8.98 -11.90
C SER A 201 10.76 -9.04 -13.32
N ASP A 202 11.02 -7.89 -13.92
CA ASP A 202 11.81 -7.78 -15.16
C ASP A 202 13.33 -7.86 -14.92
N GLU A 203 13.75 -7.96 -13.65
CA GLU A 203 15.12 -8.13 -13.21
C GLU A 203 15.27 -9.31 -12.23
N ASP A 204 16.48 -9.87 -12.11
CA ASP A 204 16.78 -10.94 -11.15
C ASP A 204 16.84 -10.39 -9.71
N SER A 205 15.69 -10.22 -9.07
CA SER A 205 15.55 -9.54 -7.77
C SER A 205 15.15 -10.45 -6.61
N PHE A 206 14.66 -11.66 -6.88
CA PHE A 206 14.22 -12.60 -5.84
C PHE A 206 15.34 -13.56 -5.44
N VAL A 207 15.71 -13.54 -4.17
CA VAL A 207 16.75 -14.43 -3.64
C VAL A 207 16.18 -15.81 -3.31
N ASP A 208 16.78 -16.83 -3.92
CA ASP A 208 16.47 -18.23 -3.70
C ASP A 208 17.14 -18.82 -2.45
N THR A 209 16.71 -20.02 -2.06
CA THR A 209 17.20 -20.69 -0.83
C THR A 209 18.68 -21.05 -0.90
N ASP A 210 19.23 -21.26 -2.10
CA ASP A 210 20.65 -21.52 -2.31
C ASP A 210 21.48 -20.23 -2.54
N GLY A 211 20.82 -19.07 -2.50
CA GLY A 211 21.43 -17.76 -2.67
C GLY A 211 21.56 -17.30 -4.13
N SER A 212 21.04 -18.04 -5.12
CA SER A 212 20.86 -17.47 -6.45
C SER A 212 19.79 -16.36 -6.44
N VAL A 213 19.78 -15.58 -7.50
CA VAL A 213 18.70 -14.61 -7.79
C VAL A 213 17.96 -15.08 -9.04
N ASP A 214 16.65 -14.90 -9.04
CA ASP A 214 15.74 -15.24 -10.13
C ASP A 214 14.73 -14.11 -10.34
N ASP A 215 14.08 -14.12 -11.51
CA ASP A 215 13.09 -13.14 -11.94
C ASP A 215 11.69 -13.43 -11.37
N SER A 216 11.52 -14.55 -10.66
CA SER A 216 10.23 -14.97 -10.15
C SER A 216 10.30 -15.67 -8.81
N GLN A 217 9.23 -15.55 -8.02
CA GLN A 217 9.09 -16.22 -6.74
C GLN A 217 7.66 -16.74 -6.54
N TYR A 218 7.56 -17.92 -5.93
CA TYR A 218 6.29 -18.50 -5.50
C TYR A 218 6.20 -18.57 -3.99
N SER A 219 5.04 -18.24 -3.42
CA SER A 219 4.79 -18.40 -1.99
C SER A 219 3.40 -18.99 -1.67
N LEU A 220 3.34 -19.67 -0.53
CA LEU A 220 2.12 -20.26 0.04
C LEU A 220 1.96 -19.76 1.47
N GLY A 221 0.79 -19.18 1.78
CA GLY A 221 0.42 -18.71 3.11
C GLY A 221 -0.75 -19.47 3.70
N LEU A 222 -0.74 -19.69 5.02
CA LEU A 222 -1.86 -20.19 5.79
C LEU A 222 -1.98 -19.40 7.10
N GLU A 223 -3.19 -18.94 7.42
CA GLU A 223 -3.46 -18.15 8.63
C GLU A 223 -4.79 -18.57 9.26
N ALA A 224 -4.83 -18.53 10.59
CA ALA A 224 -6.04 -18.68 11.38
C ALA A 224 -6.18 -17.47 12.30
N ILE A 225 -7.33 -16.80 12.22
CA ILE A 225 -7.65 -15.55 12.92
C ILE A 225 -8.80 -15.82 13.88
N TYR A 226 -8.63 -15.41 15.13
CA TYR A 226 -9.71 -15.34 16.12
C TYR A 226 -9.99 -13.87 16.46
N LYS A 227 -11.22 -13.41 16.21
CA LYS A 227 -11.68 -12.02 16.35
C LYS A 227 -12.38 -11.89 17.71
N PHE A 228 -11.94 -10.95 18.56
CA PHE A 228 -12.47 -10.69 19.90
C PHE A 228 -12.86 -9.22 20.10
#